data_AF-A0A534SGU6-F1
#
_entry.id   AF-A0A534SGU6-F1
#
_cell.length_a   1.000
_cell.length_b   1.000
_cell.length_c   1.000
_cell.angle_alpha   90.00
_cell.angle_beta   90.00
_cell.angle_gamma   90.00
#
_symmetry.space_group_name_H-M   'P 1'
#
loop_
_entity.id
_entity.type
_entity.pdbx_description
1 polymer ?
#
loop_
_entity_poly.entity_id
_entity_poly.type
_entity_poly.pdbx_seq_one_letter_code
_entity_poly.pdbx_strand_id
1 'polypeptide(L)'
;STAGELKTKPTQHSVKELTGLGIQPDLLLCRAAQPLEKKVKAKIALFCNVDESSVISAPDAPTIYELPLLFHADGLDERIVEKLNIFTGSPNLARWRRIVAAIKNPKDTVRIAMVGKYVDLTDSYKSLNEALAHGGIANECRVEVTYVDSEKIEQDGLPESVRDADAILVPMGFGPRGTEGKITAVRWAREQKIPFLGICFGMQMAVIEFARHVCGLERANSTEVDPTTPHPVIDLMTTQRGLTQKGGTMRLGAYPCDLLEGSLARKVYNRRKVSERHRHRYEFNNACRERLEAGGLVLSGLSPDGGLVEMIELRDHPWFIGSQFHPELKSRPMDCHPLFKGFIRAALQHRAQRREAPLLGGLKVVKR
;
A
#
# COMPACT_ATOMS: atom_id res chain seq x y z
N SER A 1 33.05 3.06 6.88
CA SER A 1 34.27 2.67 7.61
C SER A 1 35.25 3.82 7.58
N THR A 2 36.02 4.02 8.66
CA THR A 2 37.01 5.10 8.84
C THR A 2 38.27 4.97 7.97
N ALA A 3 38.41 3.86 7.23
CA ALA A 3 39.33 3.71 6.12
C ALA A 3 38.50 3.53 4.84
N GLY A 4 38.69 4.39 3.84
CA GLY A 4 37.95 4.36 2.56
C GLY A 4 38.23 3.14 1.68
N GLU A 5 38.90 2.12 2.20
CA GLU A 5 39.22 0.88 1.48
C GLU A 5 38.22 -0.23 1.83
N LEU A 6 37.59 -0.82 0.81
CA LEU A 6 36.67 -1.95 0.96
C LEU A 6 37.42 -3.18 1.50
N LYS A 7 36.98 -3.70 2.65
CA LYS A 7 37.58 -4.88 3.30
C LYS A 7 36.91 -6.16 2.82
N THR A 8 37.70 -7.08 2.26
CA THR A 8 37.23 -8.37 1.72
C THR A 8 37.22 -9.53 2.72
N LYS A 9 37.84 -9.35 3.90
CA LYS A 9 37.99 -10.42 4.91
C LYS A 9 36.65 -11.02 5.37
N PRO A 10 35.58 -10.25 5.64
CA PRO A 10 34.30 -10.84 6.06
C PRO A 10 33.76 -11.84 5.04
N THR A 11 33.82 -11.52 3.75
CA THR A 11 33.42 -12.43 2.66
C THR A 11 34.25 -13.72 2.67
N GLN A 12 35.58 -13.62 2.84
CA GLN A 12 36.47 -14.78 2.86
C GLN A 12 36.16 -15.72 4.04
N HIS A 13 35.88 -15.17 5.23
CA HIS A 13 35.50 -15.95 6.40
C HIS A 13 34.16 -16.66 6.21
N SER A 14 33.17 -15.97 5.64
CA SER A 14 31.85 -16.54 5.36
C SER A 14 31.92 -17.69 4.34
N VAL A 15 32.70 -17.54 3.27
CA VAL A 15 32.92 -18.61 2.29
C VAL A 15 33.66 -19.79 2.93
N LYS A 16 34.69 -19.54 3.75
CA LYS A 16 35.40 -20.61 4.45
C LYS A 16 34.46 -21.42 5.35
N GLU A 17 33.58 -20.77 6.10
CA GLU A 17 32.59 -21.46 6.94
C GLU A 17 31.63 -22.31 6.09
N LEU A 18 31.10 -21.75 5.00
CA LEU A 18 30.20 -22.45 4.07
C LEU A 18 30.87 -23.69 3.44
N THR A 19 32.11 -23.55 2.98
CA THR A 19 32.90 -24.67 2.42
C THR A 19 33.28 -25.71 3.48
N GLY A 20 33.50 -25.30 4.73
CA GLY A 20 33.70 -26.21 5.86
C GLY A 20 32.49 -27.09 6.16
N LEU A 21 31.30 -26.67 5.75
CA LEU A 21 30.06 -27.46 5.78
C LEU A 21 29.84 -28.30 4.51
N GLY A 22 30.80 -28.30 3.57
CA GLY A 22 30.72 -29.03 2.31
C GLY A 22 29.94 -28.31 1.20
N ILE A 23 29.60 -27.03 1.37
CA ILE A 23 28.89 -26.23 0.37
C ILE A 23 29.89 -25.31 -0.34
N GLN A 24 30.16 -25.57 -1.61
CA GLN A 24 30.98 -24.67 -2.45
C GLN A 24 30.07 -23.65 -3.14
N PRO A 25 30.23 -22.33 -2.88
CA PRO A 25 29.43 -21.34 -3.56
C PRO A 25 29.85 -21.20 -5.04
N ASP A 26 28.87 -21.15 -5.93
CA ASP A 26 29.06 -20.89 -7.34
C ASP A 26 29.20 -19.41 -7.69
N LEU A 27 28.45 -18.57 -6.97
CA LEU A 27 28.32 -17.13 -7.19
C LEU A 27 28.38 -16.42 -5.84
N LEU A 28 29.04 -15.26 -5.80
CA LEU A 28 29.15 -14.42 -4.62
C LEU A 28 28.51 -13.07 -4.88
N LEU A 29 27.37 -12.79 -4.25
CA LEU A 29 26.79 -11.44 -4.23
C LEU A 29 27.40 -10.65 -3.08
N CYS A 30 28.28 -9.73 -3.40
CA CYS A 30 29.03 -8.94 -2.44
C CYS A 30 28.37 -7.58 -2.24
N ARG A 31 27.64 -7.44 -1.13
CA ARG A 31 26.97 -6.19 -0.75
C ARG A 31 27.97 -5.12 -0.30
N ALA A 32 27.87 -3.92 -0.86
CA ALA A 32 28.71 -2.79 -0.50
C ALA A 32 27.97 -1.44 -0.69
N ALA A 33 28.49 -0.36 -0.10
CA ALA A 33 27.90 0.98 -0.30
C ALA A 33 28.17 1.55 -1.71
N GLN A 34 29.21 1.06 -2.39
CA GLN A 34 29.64 1.49 -3.72
C GLN A 34 29.95 0.26 -4.58
N PRO A 35 29.92 0.37 -5.92
CA PRO A 35 30.32 -0.71 -6.81
C PRO A 35 31.73 -1.23 -6.49
N LEU A 36 31.91 -2.55 -6.58
CA LEU A 36 33.22 -3.15 -6.34
C LEU A 36 34.17 -2.88 -7.50
N GLU A 37 35.36 -2.38 -7.19
CA GLU A 37 36.46 -2.30 -8.15
C GLU A 37 36.93 -3.68 -8.60
N LYS A 38 37.43 -3.78 -9.84
CA LYS A 38 37.94 -5.02 -10.42
C LYS A 38 38.99 -5.71 -9.54
N LYS A 39 39.91 -4.93 -8.94
CA LYS A 39 40.94 -5.46 -8.03
C LYS A 39 40.35 -6.13 -6.78
N VAL A 40 39.26 -5.58 -6.25
CA VAL A 40 38.55 -6.15 -5.10
C VAL A 40 37.87 -7.46 -5.49
N LYS A 41 37.22 -7.49 -6.66
CA LYS A 41 36.62 -8.72 -7.21
C LYS A 41 37.64 -9.82 -7.43
N ALA A 42 38.76 -9.53 -8.10
CA ALA A 42 39.85 -10.49 -8.34
C ALA A 42 40.42 -11.06 -7.03
N LYS A 43 40.57 -10.21 -6.01
CA LYS A 43 41.00 -10.65 -4.68
C LYS A 43 39.98 -11.60 -4.03
N ILE A 44 38.70 -11.26 -4.07
CA ILE A 44 37.64 -12.13 -3.53
C ILE A 44 37.63 -13.47 -4.27
N ALA A 45 37.66 -13.44 -5.60
CA ALA A 45 37.69 -14.62 -6.47
C ALA A 45 38.83 -15.58 -6.08
N LEU A 46 40.05 -15.07 -6.01
CA LEU A 46 41.24 -15.83 -5.63
C LEU A 46 41.11 -16.49 -4.25
N PHE A 47 40.69 -15.73 -3.23
CA PHE A 47 40.63 -16.24 -1.85
C PHE A 47 39.41 -17.13 -1.59
N CYS A 48 38.36 -17.03 -2.41
CA CYS A 48 37.13 -17.80 -2.26
C CYS A 48 37.04 -18.97 -3.23
N ASN A 49 38.05 -19.16 -4.09
CA ASN A 49 38.09 -20.20 -5.12
C ASN A 49 36.84 -20.19 -6.04
N VAL A 50 36.51 -19.01 -6.57
CA VAL A 50 35.44 -18.81 -7.55
C VAL A 50 35.97 -17.99 -8.73
N ASP A 51 35.34 -18.09 -9.90
CA ASP A 51 35.69 -17.26 -11.05
C ASP A 51 35.50 -15.77 -10.75
N GLU A 52 36.35 -14.90 -11.32
CA GLU A 52 36.21 -13.45 -11.14
C GLU A 52 34.84 -12.94 -11.61
N SER A 53 34.32 -13.48 -12.71
CA SER A 53 32.98 -13.16 -13.22
C SER A 53 31.85 -13.66 -12.33
N SER A 54 32.14 -14.53 -11.37
CA SER A 54 31.17 -15.04 -10.38
C SER A 54 31.14 -14.19 -9.11
N VAL A 55 31.99 -13.16 -9.02
CA VAL A 55 31.96 -12.15 -7.95
C VAL A 55 31.13 -10.95 -8.40
N ILE A 56 29.87 -10.95 -7.97
CA ILE A 56 28.84 -9.97 -8.34
C ILE A 56 28.81 -8.84 -7.32
N SER A 57 28.92 -7.61 -7.81
CA SER A 57 28.82 -6.38 -7.04
C SER A 57 27.34 -6.07 -6.75
N ALA A 58 26.98 -5.97 -5.48
CA ALA A 58 25.65 -5.60 -5.03
C ALA A 58 25.70 -4.26 -4.27
N PRO A 59 25.84 -3.12 -4.98
CA PRO A 59 25.91 -1.82 -4.33
C PRO A 59 24.55 -1.43 -3.72
N ASP A 60 24.55 -0.57 -2.71
CA ASP A 60 23.33 0.06 -2.23
C ASP A 60 22.70 0.87 -3.38
N ALA A 61 21.42 0.64 -3.64
CA ALA A 61 20.66 1.29 -4.70
C ALA A 61 19.64 2.27 -4.11
N PRO A 62 19.42 3.46 -4.70
CA PRO A 62 18.38 4.40 -4.25
C PRO A 62 16.97 3.82 -4.28
N THR A 63 16.74 2.78 -5.09
CA THR A 63 15.47 2.07 -5.15
C THR A 63 15.70 0.59 -5.44
N ILE A 64 14.88 -0.26 -4.82
CA ILE A 64 14.96 -1.73 -5.01
C ILE A 64 14.73 -2.15 -6.47
N TYR A 65 14.00 -1.34 -7.25
CA TYR A 65 13.69 -1.65 -8.65
C TYR A 65 14.86 -1.40 -9.62
N GLU A 66 15.94 -0.79 -9.14
CA GLU A 66 17.17 -0.62 -9.90
C GLU A 66 18.10 -1.84 -9.79
N LEU A 67 17.95 -2.66 -8.74
CA LEU A 67 18.78 -3.85 -8.52
C LEU A 67 18.80 -4.82 -9.71
N PRO A 68 17.67 -5.14 -10.39
CA PRO A 68 17.71 -5.99 -11.59
C PRO A 68 18.60 -5.43 -12.70
N LEU A 69 18.66 -4.10 -12.87
CA LEU A 69 19.51 -3.47 -13.88
C LEU A 69 20.98 -3.50 -13.49
N LEU A 70 21.29 -3.28 -12.21
CA LEU A 70 22.66 -3.33 -11.67
C LEU A 70 23.22 -4.76 -11.73
N PHE A 71 22.42 -5.75 -11.36
CA PHE A 71 22.83 -7.16 -11.40
C PHE A 71 23.01 -7.65 -12.84
N HIS A 72 22.14 -7.24 -13.75
CA HIS A 72 22.33 -7.56 -15.17
C HIS A 72 23.57 -6.89 -15.76
N ALA A 73 23.81 -5.61 -15.42
CA ALA A 73 25.02 -4.91 -15.87
C ALA A 73 26.32 -5.57 -15.36
N ASP A 74 26.24 -6.28 -14.24
CA ASP A 74 27.36 -7.02 -13.65
C ASP A 74 27.39 -8.51 -14.03
N GLY A 75 26.47 -8.97 -14.91
CA GLY A 75 26.45 -10.31 -15.50
C GLY A 75 25.82 -11.42 -14.65
N LEU A 76 25.08 -11.10 -13.58
CA LEU A 76 24.53 -12.10 -12.65
C LEU A 76 23.67 -13.16 -13.36
N ASP A 77 22.70 -12.71 -14.16
CA ASP A 77 21.76 -13.57 -14.86
C ASP A 77 22.44 -14.45 -15.91
N GLU A 78 23.43 -13.90 -16.63
CA GLU A 78 24.24 -14.66 -17.57
C GLU A 78 25.00 -15.80 -16.87
N ARG A 79 25.64 -15.52 -15.73
CA ARG A 79 26.35 -16.55 -14.96
C ARG A 79 25.40 -17.63 -14.42
N ILE A 80 24.20 -17.25 -13.98
CA ILE A 80 23.20 -18.21 -13.49
C ILE A 80 22.80 -19.16 -14.63
N VAL A 81 22.49 -18.62 -15.81
CA VAL A 81 22.07 -19.38 -16.99
C VAL A 81 23.18 -20.31 -17.47
N GLU A 82 24.43 -19.82 -17.52
CA GLU A 82 25.62 -20.61 -17.87
C GLU A 82 25.82 -21.80 -16.93
N LYS A 83 25.83 -21.56 -15.61
CA LYS A 83 26.04 -22.61 -14.60
C LYS A 83 24.93 -23.64 -14.55
N LEU A 84 23.69 -23.24 -14.83
CA LEU A 84 22.53 -24.14 -14.89
C LEU A 84 22.35 -24.80 -16.27
N ASN A 85 23.24 -24.51 -17.23
CA ASN A 85 23.17 -25.01 -18.61
C ASN A 85 21.80 -24.74 -19.26
N ILE A 86 21.25 -23.55 -19.06
CA ILE A 86 19.97 -23.12 -19.62
C ILE A 86 20.23 -22.41 -20.96
N PHE A 87 19.53 -22.82 -22.01
CA PHE A 87 19.59 -22.13 -23.31
C PHE A 87 18.45 -21.09 -23.41
N THR A 88 18.79 -19.80 -23.45
CA THR A 88 17.82 -18.70 -23.57
C THR A 88 18.43 -17.51 -24.32
N GLY A 89 17.58 -16.66 -24.90
CA GLY A 89 17.99 -15.35 -25.42
C GLY A 89 18.23 -14.31 -24.32
N SER A 90 18.78 -13.16 -24.69
CA SER A 90 19.01 -12.03 -23.77
C SER A 90 17.70 -11.47 -23.18
N PRO A 91 17.70 -11.03 -21.91
CA PRO A 91 16.48 -10.55 -21.26
C PRO A 91 16.03 -9.20 -21.82
N ASN A 92 14.71 -9.02 -21.92
CA ASN A 92 14.13 -7.71 -22.22
C ASN A 92 13.94 -6.87 -20.94
N LEU A 93 14.85 -5.93 -20.70
CA LEU A 93 14.83 -5.05 -19.53
C LEU A 93 14.07 -3.73 -19.72
N ALA A 94 13.37 -3.54 -20.85
CA ALA A 94 12.70 -2.28 -21.15
C ALA A 94 11.69 -1.86 -20.07
N ARG A 95 10.96 -2.81 -19.48
CA ARG A 95 9.99 -2.55 -18.40
C ARG A 95 10.66 -2.07 -17.13
N TRP A 96 11.79 -2.68 -16.74
CA TRP A 96 12.58 -2.26 -15.59
C TRP A 96 13.15 -0.86 -15.76
N ARG A 97 13.70 -0.55 -16.95
CA ARG A 97 14.20 0.79 -17.26
C ARG A 97 13.11 1.85 -17.15
N ARG A 98 11.89 1.56 -17.63
CA ARG A 98 10.74 2.47 -17.49
C ARG A 98 10.36 2.71 -16.02
N ILE A 99 10.33 1.66 -15.20
CA ILE A 99 10.05 1.78 -13.76
C ILE A 99 11.09 2.70 -13.10
N VAL A 100 12.38 2.43 -13.31
CA VAL A 100 13.46 3.23 -12.71
C VAL A 100 13.39 4.67 -13.21
N ALA A 101 13.10 4.90 -14.48
CA ALA A 101 12.94 6.24 -15.04
C ALA A 101 11.78 7.01 -14.39
N ALA A 102 10.62 6.37 -14.20
CA ALA A 102 9.46 7.00 -13.56
C ALA A 102 9.73 7.40 -12.10
N ILE A 103 10.53 6.60 -11.37
CA ILE A 103 10.90 6.88 -9.97
C ILE A 103 11.93 7.99 -9.88
N LYS A 104 12.97 7.94 -10.72
CA LYS A 104 14.07 8.91 -10.68
C LYS A 104 13.68 10.25 -11.28
N ASN A 105 12.78 10.27 -12.27
CA ASN A 105 12.35 11.46 -13.00
C ASN A 105 10.81 11.58 -13.01
N PRO A 106 10.17 11.78 -11.85
CA PRO A 106 8.72 11.94 -11.77
C PRO A 106 8.27 13.26 -12.41
N LYS A 107 7.12 13.26 -13.09
CA LYS A 107 6.53 14.46 -13.72
C LYS A 107 5.80 15.36 -12.73
N ASP A 108 5.30 14.79 -11.65
CA ASP A 108 4.60 15.52 -10.59
C ASP A 108 4.79 14.83 -9.23
N THR A 109 4.29 15.44 -8.17
CA THR A 109 4.30 14.93 -6.80
C THR A 109 2.92 15.03 -6.17
N VAL A 110 2.50 13.98 -5.47
CA VAL A 110 1.30 13.96 -4.62
C VAL A 110 1.63 13.66 -3.17
N ARG A 111 0.91 14.31 -2.27
CA ARG A 111 1.02 14.13 -0.82
C ARG A 111 -0.16 13.30 -0.31
N ILE A 112 0.15 12.17 0.30
CA ILE A 112 -0.83 11.23 0.85
C ILE A 112 -0.70 11.24 2.37
N ALA A 113 -1.78 11.54 3.07
CA ALA A 113 -1.83 11.34 4.52
C ALA A 113 -2.27 9.90 4.82
N MET A 114 -1.38 9.11 5.43
CA MET A 114 -1.68 7.76 5.90
C MET A 114 -2.00 7.81 7.40
N VAL A 115 -3.27 7.69 7.74
CA VAL A 115 -3.76 7.79 9.12
C VAL A 115 -3.80 6.41 9.76
N GLY A 116 -2.73 6.05 10.45
CA GLY A 116 -2.51 4.71 11.01
C GLY A 116 -2.22 4.75 12.50
N LYS A 117 -1.95 3.57 13.08
CA LYS A 117 -1.62 3.40 14.50
C LYS A 117 -0.11 3.30 14.74
N TYR A 118 0.63 2.74 13.77
CA TYR A 118 2.06 2.44 13.92
C TYR A 118 2.89 3.33 13.01
N VAL A 119 3.00 4.61 13.34
CA VAL A 119 3.71 5.58 12.49
C VAL A 119 5.23 5.48 12.59
N ASP A 120 5.76 5.04 13.73
CA ASP A 120 7.21 4.99 13.97
C ASP A 120 7.88 3.75 13.34
N LEU A 121 7.08 2.73 12.98
CA LEU A 121 7.56 1.49 12.36
C LEU A 121 7.04 1.40 10.92
N THR A 122 7.66 2.15 10.02
CA THR A 122 7.30 2.21 8.58
C THR A 122 7.24 0.82 7.92
N ASP A 123 8.01 -0.14 8.42
CA ASP A 123 7.98 -1.54 7.98
C ASP A 123 6.64 -2.24 8.21
N SER A 124 5.85 -1.79 9.19
CA SER A 124 4.47 -2.31 9.42
C SER A 124 3.57 -2.13 8.20
N TYR A 125 3.90 -1.17 7.33
CA TYR A 125 3.14 -0.83 6.14
C TYR A 125 3.91 -1.14 4.85
N LYS A 126 4.92 -2.04 4.88
CA LYS A 126 5.79 -2.30 3.72
C LYS A 126 5.03 -2.56 2.42
N SER A 127 4.11 -3.52 2.40
CA SER A 127 3.31 -3.81 1.19
C SER A 127 2.47 -2.62 0.72
N LEU A 128 1.97 -1.82 1.66
CA LEU A 128 1.16 -0.65 1.38
C LEU A 128 2.00 0.48 0.77
N ASN A 129 3.20 0.70 1.30
CA ASN A 129 4.17 1.65 0.78
C ASN A 129 4.62 1.28 -0.63
N GLU A 130 4.89 -0.01 -0.89
CA GLU A 130 5.18 -0.49 -2.24
C GLU A 130 3.97 -0.30 -3.17
N ALA A 131 2.75 -0.57 -2.72
CA ALA A 131 1.56 -0.39 -3.54
C ALA A 131 1.30 1.09 -3.90
N LEU A 132 1.56 2.02 -2.98
CA LEU A 132 1.55 3.46 -3.23
C LEU A 132 2.65 3.86 -4.23
N ALA A 133 3.87 3.34 -4.06
CA ALA A 133 4.96 3.57 -5.01
C ALA A 133 4.61 3.05 -6.41
N HIS A 134 3.99 1.88 -6.52
CA HIS A 134 3.47 1.35 -7.79
C HIS A 134 2.40 2.29 -8.39
N GLY A 135 1.54 2.88 -7.56
CA GLY A 135 0.56 3.88 -7.98
C GLY A 135 1.25 5.13 -8.54
N GLY A 136 2.34 5.58 -7.92
CA GLY A 136 3.22 6.64 -8.42
C GLY A 136 3.85 6.30 -9.76
N ILE A 137 4.46 5.12 -9.88
CA ILE A 137 5.06 4.61 -11.13
C ILE A 137 4.03 4.59 -12.26
N ALA A 138 2.81 4.08 -11.99
CA ALA A 138 1.75 3.97 -12.98
C ALA A 138 1.15 5.30 -13.43
N ASN A 139 1.36 6.38 -12.66
CA ASN A 139 0.93 7.74 -12.97
C ASN A 139 2.12 8.69 -13.23
N GLU A 140 3.36 8.16 -13.34
CA GLU A 140 4.60 8.92 -13.51
C GLU A 140 4.80 10.06 -12.50
N CYS A 141 4.40 9.85 -11.24
CA CYS A 141 4.51 10.84 -10.17
C CYS A 141 5.21 10.29 -8.93
N ARG A 142 5.80 11.20 -8.15
CA ARG A 142 6.32 10.92 -6.82
C ARG A 142 5.17 10.87 -5.82
N VAL A 143 5.15 9.85 -4.96
CA VAL A 143 4.20 9.76 -3.85
C VAL A 143 4.95 10.05 -2.56
N GLU A 144 4.56 11.14 -1.90
CA GLU A 144 5.06 11.53 -0.59
C GLU A 144 4.03 11.13 0.46
N VAL A 145 4.42 10.21 1.34
CA VAL A 145 3.52 9.69 2.39
C VAL A 145 3.87 10.37 3.71
N THR A 146 2.88 11.04 4.30
CA THR A 146 2.97 11.50 5.68
C THR A 146 2.21 10.53 6.57
N TYR A 147 2.93 9.87 7.48
CA TYR A 147 2.34 8.98 8.47
C TYR A 147 1.79 9.79 9.63
N VAL A 148 0.50 9.61 9.93
CA VAL A 148 -0.19 10.37 10.96
C VAL A 148 -0.77 9.40 11.98
N ASP A 149 -0.46 9.63 13.24
CA ASP A 149 -0.90 8.79 14.34
C ASP A 149 -2.36 9.11 14.68
N SER A 150 -3.23 8.12 14.49
CA SER A 150 -4.64 8.23 14.81
C SER A 150 -4.90 8.52 16.30
N GLU A 151 -4.05 8.07 17.23
CA GLU A 151 -4.22 8.37 18.66
C GLU A 151 -3.92 9.85 18.96
N LYS A 152 -3.00 10.47 18.22
CA LYS A 152 -2.75 11.92 18.31
C LYS A 152 -3.90 12.74 17.73
N ILE A 153 -4.58 12.26 16.69
CA ILE A 153 -5.77 12.95 16.15
C ILE A 153 -6.89 13.00 17.20
N GLU A 154 -7.04 11.98 18.04
CA GLU A 154 -8.03 11.97 19.12
C GLU A 154 -7.75 13.04 20.19
N GLN A 155 -6.47 13.34 20.43
CA GLN A 155 -6.03 14.26 21.47
C GLN A 155 -5.97 15.71 20.95
N ASP A 156 -5.32 15.90 19.80
CA ASP A 156 -4.92 17.21 19.28
C ASP A 156 -5.78 17.67 18.10
N GLY A 157 -6.67 16.80 17.59
CA GLY A 157 -7.43 17.01 16.37
C GLY A 157 -6.62 16.76 15.10
N LEU A 158 -7.22 17.08 13.94
CA LEU A 158 -6.60 16.83 12.64
C LEU A 158 -5.39 17.76 12.41
N PRO A 159 -4.17 17.23 12.20
CA PRO A 159 -3.02 18.05 11.88
C PRO A 159 -3.11 18.60 10.45
N GLU A 160 -2.36 19.67 10.17
CA GLU A 160 -2.29 20.32 8.86
C GLU A 160 -1.89 19.33 7.75
N SER A 161 -1.01 18.37 8.05
CA SER A 161 -0.62 17.32 7.12
C SER A 161 -1.78 16.47 6.58
N VAL A 162 -2.85 16.30 7.36
CA VAL A 162 -4.09 15.64 6.90
C VAL A 162 -4.99 16.63 6.17
N ARG A 163 -5.10 17.86 6.66
CA ARG A 163 -5.97 18.88 6.07
C ARG A 163 -5.55 19.28 4.66
N ASP A 164 -4.24 19.36 4.42
CA ASP A 164 -3.65 19.79 3.16
C ASP A 164 -3.29 18.65 2.21
N ALA A 165 -3.49 17.39 2.63
CA ALA A 165 -3.19 16.22 1.82
C ALA A 165 -3.93 16.26 0.47
N ASP A 166 -3.28 15.73 -0.57
CA ASP A 166 -3.94 15.54 -1.87
C ASP A 166 -4.91 14.35 -1.83
N ALA A 167 -4.66 13.39 -0.94
CA ALA A 167 -5.57 12.29 -0.64
C ALA A 167 -5.29 11.68 0.76
N ILE A 168 -6.29 10.99 1.31
CA ILE A 168 -6.24 10.37 2.64
C ILE A 168 -6.38 8.85 2.50
N LEU A 169 -5.51 8.12 3.18
CA LEU A 169 -5.55 6.66 3.27
C LEU A 169 -5.68 6.24 4.73
N VAL A 170 -6.70 5.43 5.03
CA VAL A 170 -6.82 4.77 6.34
C VAL A 170 -6.53 3.27 6.13
N PRO A 171 -5.42 2.74 6.67
CA PRO A 171 -5.00 1.38 6.43
C PRO A 171 -5.72 0.40 7.39
N MET A 172 -5.28 -0.84 7.34
CA MET A 172 -5.66 -1.88 8.29
C MET A 172 -5.30 -1.51 9.75
N GLY A 173 -6.04 -2.10 10.69
CA GLY A 173 -5.90 -1.86 12.12
C GLY A 173 -6.65 -2.93 12.91
N PHE A 174 -6.53 -2.88 14.23
CA PHE A 174 -7.21 -3.79 15.14
C PHE A 174 -7.42 -3.15 16.51
N GLY A 175 -8.51 -3.56 17.17
CA GLY A 175 -8.89 -3.09 18.49
C GLY A 175 -9.27 -1.60 18.56
N PRO A 176 -9.57 -1.09 19.77
CA PRO A 176 -10.23 0.20 19.94
C PRO A 176 -9.31 1.43 19.82
N ARG A 177 -8.00 1.27 19.99
CA ARG A 177 -7.06 2.41 20.02
C ARG A 177 -6.96 3.13 18.68
N GLY A 178 -7.09 4.45 18.68
CA GLY A 178 -6.99 5.28 17.48
C GLY A 178 -8.17 5.07 16.52
N THR A 179 -9.33 4.63 17.01
CA THR A 179 -10.54 4.43 16.18
C THR A 179 -11.20 5.77 15.88
N GLU A 180 -11.39 6.60 16.89
CA GLU A 180 -12.09 7.89 16.75
C GLU A 180 -11.24 8.87 15.92
N GLY A 181 -9.91 8.77 16.02
CA GLY A 181 -9.00 9.55 15.17
C GLY A 181 -9.09 9.17 13.70
N LYS A 182 -9.25 7.88 13.38
CA LYS A 182 -9.50 7.42 12.00
C LYS A 182 -10.86 7.87 11.52
N ILE A 183 -11.92 7.71 12.31
CA ILE A 183 -13.28 8.18 12.00
C ILE A 183 -13.25 9.68 11.69
N THR A 184 -12.53 10.47 12.49
CA THR A 184 -12.35 11.91 12.28
C THR A 184 -11.66 12.22 10.94
N ALA A 185 -10.62 11.46 10.57
CA ALA A 185 -9.96 11.61 9.28
C ALA A 185 -10.86 11.21 8.09
N VAL A 186 -11.66 10.14 8.24
CA VAL A 186 -12.64 9.75 7.22
C VAL A 186 -13.69 10.83 7.03
N ARG A 187 -14.22 11.38 8.13
CA ARG A 187 -15.20 12.47 8.11
C ARG A 187 -14.66 13.68 7.35
N TRP A 188 -13.43 14.07 7.66
CA TRP A 188 -12.76 15.16 6.96
C TRP A 188 -12.63 14.89 5.47
N ALA A 189 -12.21 13.67 5.09
CA ALA A 189 -12.10 13.29 3.68
C ALA A 189 -13.46 13.40 2.97
N ARG A 190 -14.52 12.86 3.58
CA ARG A 190 -15.89 12.89 3.04
C ARG A 190 -16.42 14.32 2.89
N GLU A 191 -16.32 15.13 3.93
CA GLU A 191 -16.90 16.48 3.96
C GLU A 191 -16.13 17.45 3.06
N GLN A 192 -14.81 17.31 2.96
CA GLN A 192 -13.96 18.15 2.12
C GLN A 192 -13.77 17.60 0.69
N LYS A 193 -14.43 16.49 0.36
CA LYS A 193 -14.32 15.80 -0.94
C LYS A 193 -12.89 15.42 -1.32
N ILE A 194 -12.05 15.12 -0.33
CA ILE A 194 -10.64 14.70 -0.54
C ILE A 194 -10.64 13.22 -0.92
N PRO A 195 -9.95 12.82 -2.00
CA PRO A 195 -9.85 11.42 -2.39
C PRO A 195 -9.49 10.50 -1.22
N PHE A 196 -10.27 9.44 -1.02
CA PHE A 196 -10.18 8.59 0.16
C PHE A 196 -10.07 7.11 -0.20
N LEU A 197 -9.10 6.41 0.38
CA LEU A 197 -8.97 4.95 0.34
C LEU A 197 -8.96 4.34 1.76
N GLY A 198 -9.98 3.55 2.09
CA GLY A 198 -10.03 2.76 3.33
C GLY A 198 -9.73 1.29 3.07
N ILE A 199 -8.77 0.69 3.78
CA ILE A 199 -8.38 -0.71 3.60
C ILE A 199 -8.69 -1.51 4.87
N CYS A 200 -9.47 -2.59 4.73
CA CYS A 200 -9.89 -3.49 5.80
C CYS A 200 -10.54 -2.68 6.94
N PHE A 201 -9.84 -2.49 8.06
CA PHE A 201 -10.28 -1.62 9.15
C PHE A 201 -10.62 -0.20 8.67
N GLY A 202 -9.91 0.35 7.68
CA GLY A 202 -10.25 1.65 7.09
C GLY A 202 -11.61 1.71 6.41
N MET A 203 -12.05 0.62 5.76
CA MET A 203 -13.42 0.51 5.25
C MET A 203 -14.42 0.50 6.42
N GLN A 204 -14.13 -0.26 7.46
CA GLN A 204 -14.99 -0.33 8.65
C GLN A 204 -15.15 1.04 9.30
N MET A 205 -14.07 1.81 9.43
CA MET A 205 -14.12 3.19 9.95
C MET A 205 -15.00 4.09 9.08
N ALA A 206 -14.95 3.92 7.75
CA ALA A 206 -15.81 4.68 6.85
C ALA A 206 -17.29 4.33 6.98
N VAL A 207 -17.63 3.05 7.15
CA VAL A 207 -19.00 2.63 7.44
C VAL A 207 -19.50 3.23 8.76
N ILE A 208 -18.67 3.18 9.81
CA ILE A 208 -19.00 3.73 11.13
C ILE A 208 -19.19 5.25 11.07
N GLU A 209 -18.26 5.97 10.43
CA GLU A 209 -18.35 7.42 10.23
C GLU A 209 -19.65 7.79 9.52
N PHE A 210 -19.95 7.13 8.41
CA PHE A 210 -21.13 7.39 7.61
C PHE A 210 -22.43 7.11 8.38
N ALA A 211 -22.47 5.98 9.10
CA ALA A 211 -23.59 5.61 9.94
C ALA A 211 -23.90 6.69 10.99
N ARG A 212 -22.86 7.18 11.69
CA ARG A 212 -23.00 8.20 12.74
C ARG A 212 -23.40 9.55 12.17
N HIS A 213 -22.69 10.04 11.16
CA HIS A 213 -22.74 11.45 10.76
C HIS A 213 -23.67 11.73 9.58
N VAL A 214 -24.04 10.71 8.79
CA VAL A 214 -24.99 10.85 7.67
C VAL A 214 -26.32 10.20 7.99
N CYS A 215 -26.31 8.99 8.55
CA CYS A 215 -27.54 8.23 8.81
C CYS A 215 -28.13 8.43 10.22
N GLY A 216 -27.51 9.28 11.06
CA GLY A 216 -27.99 9.60 12.42
C GLY A 216 -28.01 8.39 13.37
N LEU A 217 -27.16 7.39 13.13
CA LEU A 217 -26.99 6.25 14.03
C LEU A 217 -25.94 6.61 15.09
N GLU A 218 -26.34 7.42 16.06
CA GLU A 218 -25.46 7.82 17.16
C GLU A 218 -24.88 6.60 17.87
N ARG A 219 -23.59 6.68 18.21
CA ARG A 219 -22.83 5.57 18.81
C ARG A 219 -22.72 4.30 17.95
N ALA A 220 -23.04 4.34 16.65
CA ALA A 220 -22.75 3.20 15.76
C ALA A 220 -21.28 2.82 15.82
N ASN A 221 -20.99 1.52 15.86
CA ASN A 221 -19.60 1.05 15.98
C ASN A 221 -19.43 -0.38 15.45
N SER A 222 -18.18 -0.84 15.47
CA SER A 222 -17.87 -2.27 15.39
C SER A 222 -18.00 -2.91 16.75
N THR A 223 -18.55 -4.14 16.81
CA THR A 223 -18.53 -4.94 18.04
C THR A 223 -17.11 -5.37 18.45
N GLU A 224 -16.11 -5.20 17.57
CA GLU A 224 -14.68 -5.31 17.92
C GLU A 224 -14.23 -4.17 18.84
N VAL A 225 -14.76 -2.97 18.63
CA VAL A 225 -14.32 -1.72 19.27
C VAL A 225 -15.20 -1.39 20.47
N ASP A 226 -16.52 -1.43 20.29
CA ASP A 226 -17.52 -1.21 21.33
C ASP A 226 -18.54 -2.37 21.28
N PRO A 227 -18.36 -3.42 22.10
CA PRO A 227 -19.30 -4.53 22.19
C PRO A 227 -20.70 -4.15 22.66
N THR A 228 -20.87 -2.95 23.22
CA THR A 228 -22.14 -2.43 23.77
C THR A 228 -22.83 -1.42 22.86
N THR A 229 -22.32 -1.22 21.64
CA THR A 229 -22.94 -0.28 20.69
C THR A 229 -24.40 -0.64 20.42
N PRO A 230 -25.33 0.33 20.47
CA PRO A 230 -26.72 0.08 20.10
C PRO A 230 -26.90 -0.17 18.58
N HIS A 231 -25.89 0.16 17.78
CA HIS A 231 -25.92 0.08 16.32
C HIS A 231 -24.65 -0.60 15.79
N PRO A 232 -24.55 -1.94 15.87
CA PRO A 232 -23.39 -2.70 15.43
C PRO A 232 -23.35 -2.78 13.90
N VAL A 233 -22.91 -1.72 13.24
CA VAL A 233 -22.82 -1.63 11.77
C VAL A 233 -21.70 -2.49 11.19
N ILE A 234 -20.73 -2.85 12.03
CA ILE A 234 -19.69 -3.85 11.75
C ILE A 234 -19.77 -4.91 12.85
N ASP A 235 -19.84 -6.19 12.48
CA ASP A 235 -20.09 -7.25 13.45
C ASP A 235 -19.57 -8.62 12.97
N LEU A 236 -19.44 -9.58 13.88
CA LEU A 236 -19.25 -10.98 13.52
C LEU A 236 -20.53 -11.50 12.86
N MET A 237 -20.40 -12.35 11.84
CA MET A 237 -21.56 -13.01 11.25
C MET A 237 -22.31 -13.82 12.33
N THR A 238 -23.64 -13.84 12.27
CA THR A 238 -24.49 -14.57 13.22
C THR A 238 -24.13 -16.05 13.31
N THR A 239 -23.74 -16.67 12.20
CA THR A 239 -23.27 -18.07 12.13
C THR A 239 -21.93 -18.30 12.83
N GLN A 240 -21.19 -17.23 13.14
CA GLN A 240 -19.91 -17.28 13.83
C GLN A 240 -20.04 -17.01 15.35
N ARG A 241 -21.21 -16.55 15.81
CA ARG A 241 -21.50 -16.33 17.24
C ARG A 241 -21.60 -17.69 17.94
N GLY A 242 -20.56 -18.08 18.69
CA GLY A 242 -20.46 -19.35 19.40
C GLY A 242 -19.18 -20.15 19.09
N LEU A 243 -18.44 -19.78 18.04
CA LEU A 243 -17.13 -20.37 17.75
C LEU A 243 -16.06 -19.75 18.67
N THR A 244 -15.76 -20.43 19.77
CA THR A 244 -14.77 -20.01 20.77
C THR A 244 -13.32 -20.24 20.36
N GLN A 245 -13.08 -20.99 19.28
CA GLN A 245 -11.73 -21.20 18.74
C GLN A 245 -11.25 -19.97 17.94
N LYS A 246 -10.16 -19.35 18.40
CA LYS A 246 -9.41 -18.34 17.63
C LYS A 246 -8.94 -18.95 16.31
N GLY A 247 -9.63 -18.64 15.21
CA GLY A 247 -9.31 -19.11 13.86
C GLY A 247 -10.53 -19.50 13.03
N GLY A 248 -11.60 -20.01 13.65
CA GLY A 248 -12.77 -20.55 12.94
C GLY A 248 -13.65 -19.53 12.21
N THR A 249 -13.41 -18.23 12.41
CA THR A 249 -14.19 -17.12 11.86
C THR A 249 -13.39 -16.21 10.92
N MET A 250 -12.10 -16.51 10.73
CA MET A 250 -11.19 -15.65 9.96
C MET A 250 -11.28 -15.94 8.47
N ARG A 251 -11.62 -14.90 7.69
CA ARG A 251 -11.44 -14.94 6.24
C ARG A 251 -9.99 -14.63 5.91
N LEU A 252 -9.29 -15.63 5.38
CA LEU A 252 -7.88 -15.55 5.04
C LEU A 252 -7.66 -16.02 3.60
N GLY A 253 -6.93 -15.23 2.81
CA GLY A 253 -6.61 -15.58 1.43
C GLY A 253 -7.60 -14.97 0.43
N ALA A 254 -7.63 -15.52 -0.79
CA ALA A 254 -8.34 -14.92 -1.92
C ALA A 254 -9.84 -15.27 -1.91
N TYR A 255 -10.71 -14.27 -2.00
CA TYR A 255 -12.16 -14.43 -2.13
C TYR A 255 -12.67 -13.67 -3.36
N PRO A 256 -13.73 -14.15 -4.04
CA PRO A 256 -14.34 -13.46 -5.16
C PRO A 256 -15.17 -12.24 -4.71
N CYS A 257 -15.22 -11.22 -5.56
CA CYS A 257 -16.04 -10.03 -5.38
C CYS A 257 -16.67 -9.63 -6.73
N ASP A 258 -18.00 -9.51 -6.75
CA ASP A 258 -18.79 -9.03 -7.87
C ASP A 258 -19.02 -7.52 -7.72
N LEU A 259 -18.53 -6.75 -8.68
CA LEU A 259 -18.59 -5.28 -8.69
C LEU A 259 -19.87 -4.78 -9.36
N LEU A 260 -20.52 -3.82 -8.71
CA LEU A 260 -21.77 -3.21 -9.16
C LEU A 260 -21.56 -2.44 -10.47
N GLU A 261 -22.40 -2.68 -11.48
CA GLU A 261 -22.33 -1.95 -12.75
C GLU A 261 -22.54 -0.44 -12.55
N GLY A 262 -21.76 0.40 -13.24
CA GLY A 262 -21.82 1.85 -13.09
C GLY A 262 -21.05 2.44 -11.90
N SER A 263 -20.67 1.62 -10.91
CA SER A 263 -19.89 2.04 -9.74
C SER A 263 -18.49 2.57 -10.09
N LEU A 264 -17.91 3.39 -9.21
CA LEU A 264 -16.52 3.80 -9.30
C LEU A 264 -15.59 2.59 -9.22
N ALA A 265 -15.87 1.62 -8.34
CA ALA A 265 -15.13 0.36 -8.26
C ALA A 265 -15.08 -0.36 -9.62
N ARG A 266 -16.22 -0.53 -10.30
CA ARG A 266 -16.32 -1.15 -11.63
C ARG A 266 -15.50 -0.42 -12.67
N LYS A 267 -15.51 0.92 -12.65
CA LYS A 267 -14.70 1.77 -13.56
C LYS A 267 -13.21 1.63 -13.28
N VAL A 268 -12.79 1.64 -12.02
CA VAL A 268 -11.39 1.54 -11.62
C VAL A 268 -10.81 0.17 -11.98
N TYR A 269 -11.52 -0.92 -11.68
CA TYR A 269 -11.07 -2.27 -11.99
C TYR A 269 -11.21 -2.65 -13.46
N ASN A 270 -12.13 -2.01 -14.19
CA ASN A 270 -12.52 -2.37 -15.56
C ASN A 270 -12.89 -3.87 -15.71
N ARG A 271 -13.44 -4.47 -14.65
CA ARG A 271 -13.83 -5.89 -14.58
C ARG A 271 -15.05 -6.06 -13.69
N ARG A 272 -15.93 -7.02 -14.02
CA ARG A 272 -17.15 -7.26 -13.25
C ARG A 272 -16.84 -8.10 -12.03
N LYS A 273 -16.01 -9.12 -12.22
CA LYS A 273 -15.62 -10.06 -11.16
C LYS A 273 -14.14 -9.90 -10.88
N VAL A 274 -13.81 -9.78 -9.61
CA VAL A 274 -12.43 -9.68 -9.11
C VAL A 274 -12.23 -10.69 -7.99
N SER A 275 -10.98 -10.92 -7.61
CA SER A 275 -10.66 -11.78 -6.47
C SER A 275 -9.55 -11.15 -5.65
N GLU A 276 -9.78 -10.94 -4.36
CA GLU A 276 -8.90 -10.15 -3.51
C GLU A 276 -8.58 -10.85 -2.20
N ARG A 277 -7.47 -10.47 -1.57
CA ARG A 277 -6.96 -11.14 -0.38
C ARG A 277 -7.52 -10.54 0.90
N HIS A 278 -8.14 -11.37 1.74
CA HIS A 278 -8.69 -10.99 3.03
C HIS A 278 -7.81 -11.47 4.18
N ARG A 279 -7.89 -10.72 5.28
CA ARG A 279 -7.37 -11.12 6.60
C ARG A 279 -8.16 -10.40 7.69
N HIS A 280 -9.43 -10.78 7.85
CA HIS A 280 -10.31 -10.13 8.83
C HIS A 280 -11.37 -11.12 9.32
N ARG A 281 -12.15 -10.69 10.33
CA ARG A 281 -13.20 -11.51 10.97
C ARG A 281 -14.56 -10.79 11.01
N TYR A 282 -14.52 -9.48 11.19
CA TYR A 282 -15.71 -8.65 11.33
C TYR A 282 -16.18 -8.20 9.96
N GLU A 283 -17.48 -8.30 9.72
CA GLU A 283 -18.13 -8.02 8.46
C GLU A 283 -19.06 -6.81 8.58
N PHE A 284 -19.43 -6.24 7.45
CA PHE A 284 -20.54 -5.29 7.40
C PHE A 284 -21.83 -5.97 7.87
N ASN A 285 -22.55 -5.35 8.80
CA ASN A 285 -23.80 -5.90 9.29
C ASN A 285 -24.95 -5.56 8.34
N ASN A 286 -25.46 -6.58 7.65
CA ASN A 286 -26.56 -6.43 6.69
C ASN A 286 -27.86 -5.91 7.31
N ALA A 287 -28.05 -6.00 8.62
CA ALA A 287 -29.20 -5.37 9.30
C ALA A 287 -29.24 -3.84 9.12
N CYS A 288 -28.09 -3.21 8.84
CA CYS A 288 -27.99 -1.76 8.60
C CYS A 288 -27.96 -1.40 7.11
N ARG A 289 -27.96 -2.39 6.21
CA ARG A 289 -27.78 -2.22 4.75
C ARG A 289 -28.71 -1.17 4.17
N GLU A 290 -30.02 -1.38 4.30
CA GLU A 290 -31.04 -0.52 3.69
C GLU A 290 -30.94 0.93 4.17
N ARG A 291 -30.71 1.13 5.48
CA ARG A 291 -30.58 2.47 6.06
C ARG A 291 -29.34 3.22 5.56
N LEU A 292 -28.21 2.52 5.41
CA LEU A 292 -26.98 3.12 4.92
C LEU A 292 -27.05 3.40 3.42
N GLU A 293 -27.66 2.50 2.63
CA GLU A 293 -27.87 2.71 1.20
C GLU A 293 -28.83 3.87 0.91
N ALA A 294 -29.90 4.00 1.70
CA ALA A 294 -30.81 5.15 1.64
C ALA A 294 -30.10 6.48 1.95
N GLY A 295 -29.06 6.44 2.80
CA GLY A 295 -28.22 7.59 3.11
C GLY A 295 -27.23 7.98 2.01
N GLY A 296 -27.01 7.12 1.00
CA GLY A 296 -26.10 7.37 -0.12
C GLY A 296 -24.80 6.54 -0.12
N LEU A 297 -24.65 5.60 0.82
CA LEU A 297 -23.60 4.59 0.77
C LEU A 297 -23.90 3.61 -0.38
N VAL A 298 -22.92 3.35 -1.24
CA VAL A 298 -23.07 2.38 -2.32
C VAL A 298 -22.27 1.14 -1.98
N LEU A 299 -22.92 -0.03 -1.93
CA LEU A 299 -22.25 -1.31 -1.79
C LEU A 299 -21.70 -1.75 -3.15
N SER A 300 -20.54 -1.19 -3.53
CA SER A 300 -20.01 -1.31 -4.90
C SER A 300 -19.34 -2.65 -5.20
N GLY A 301 -19.09 -3.48 -4.19
CA GLY A 301 -18.57 -4.83 -4.34
C GLY A 301 -19.15 -5.77 -3.30
N LEU A 302 -19.71 -6.89 -3.75
CA LEU A 302 -20.31 -7.91 -2.89
C LEU A 302 -19.67 -9.27 -3.14
N SER A 303 -19.80 -10.21 -2.19
CA SER A 303 -19.56 -11.62 -2.48
C SER A 303 -20.56 -12.12 -3.55
N PRO A 304 -20.27 -13.21 -4.28
CA PRO A 304 -21.14 -13.69 -5.36
C PRO A 304 -22.57 -14.06 -4.93
N ASP A 305 -22.77 -14.40 -3.65
CA ASP A 305 -24.08 -14.66 -3.05
C ASP A 305 -24.78 -13.39 -2.53
N GLY A 306 -24.13 -12.22 -2.64
CA GLY A 306 -24.63 -10.93 -2.16
C GLY A 306 -24.61 -10.75 -0.63
N GLY A 307 -24.11 -11.75 0.11
CA GLY A 307 -24.15 -11.81 1.56
C GLY A 307 -23.11 -10.91 2.25
N LEU A 308 -21.94 -10.76 1.67
CA LEU A 308 -20.83 -10.00 2.25
C LEU A 308 -20.58 -8.73 1.44
N VAL A 309 -20.31 -7.64 2.16
CA VAL A 309 -19.90 -6.37 1.54
C VAL A 309 -18.38 -6.33 1.51
N GLU A 310 -17.83 -6.32 0.30
CA GLU A 310 -16.38 -6.35 0.08
C GLU A 310 -15.83 -4.97 -0.27
N MET A 311 -16.68 -4.10 -0.85
CA MET A 311 -16.35 -2.71 -1.16
C MET A 311 -17.53 -1.78 -0.96
N ILE A 312 -17.22 -0.56 -0.53
CA ILE A 312 -18.14 0.56 -0.45
C ILE A 312 -17.59 1.78 -1.21
N GLU A 313 -18.48 2.63 -1.66
CA GLU A 313 -18.18 3.96 -2.16
C GLU A 313 -19.30 4.94 -1.80
N LEU A 314 -19.08 6.24 -2.04
CA LEU A 314 -20.08 7.28 -1.80
C LEU A 314 -20.51 7.92 -3.12
N ARG A 315 -21.82 7.97 -3.35
CA ARG A 315 -22.41 8.44 -4.62
C ARG A 315 -21.98 9.86 -5.00
N ASP A 316 -21.93 10.77 -4.03
CA ASP A 316 -21.72 12.21 -4.26
C ASP A 316 -20.28 12.67 -3.98
N HIS A 317 -19.35 11.73 -3.82
CA HIS A 317 -17.94 12.01 -3.58
C HIS A 317 -17.10 11.72 -4.82
N PRO A 318 -16.17 12.61 -5.23
CA PRO A 318 -15.42 12.45 -6.48
C PRO A 318 -14.59 11.16 -6.53
N TRP A 319 -13.97 10.78 -5.42
CA TRP A 319 -13.27 9.50 -5.29
C TRP A 319 -13.24 9.02 -3.83
N PHE A 320 -14.15 8.12 -3.45
CA PHE A 320 -14.19 7.54 -2.10
C PHE A 320 -14.39 6.04 -2.22
N ILE A 321 -13.40 5.25 -1.80
CA ILE A 321 -13.49 3.78 -1.82
C ILE A 321 -13.06 3.23 -0.46
N GLY A 322 -13.88 2.35 0.10
CA GLY A 322 -13.47 1.42 1.16
C GLY A 322 -13.45 0.00 0.60
N SER A 323 -12.42 -0.78 0.89
CA SER A 323 -12.38 -2.21 0.60
C SER A 323 -12.10 -3.02 1.85
N GLN A 324 -12.80 -4.14 2.04
CA GLN A 324 -12.60 -5.04 3.17
C GLN A 324 -11.33 -5.90 3.02
N PHE A 325 -10.91 -6.14 1.77
CA PHE A 325 -9.68 -6.85 1.43
C PHE A 325 -8.43 -5.95 1.46
N HIS A 326 -7.28 -6.57 1.22
CA HIS A 326 -5.93 -6.00 1.18
C HIS A 326 -5.40 -5.94 -0.27
N PRO A 327 -5.75 -4.90 -1.05
CA PRO A 327 -5.33 -4.78 -2.44
C PRO A 327 -3.81 -4.64 -2.60
N GLU A 328 -3.12 -4.15 -1.56
CA GLU A 328 -1.68 -3.92 -1.54
C GLU A 328 -0.88 -5.21 -1.77
N LEU A 329 -1.42 -6.36 -1.34
CA LEU A 329 -0.76 -7.67 -1.46
C LEU A 329 -0.67 -8.16 -2.91
N LYS A 330 -1.51 -7.62 -3.79
CA LYS A 330 -1.56 -7.96 -5.22
C LYS A 330 -0.93 -6.91 -6.12
N SER A 331 -0.50 -5.77 -5.58
CA SER A 331 0.17 -4.73 -6.36
C SER A 331 1.58 -5.18 -6.76
N ARG A 332 1.98 -4.90 -8.01
CA ARG A 332 3.32 -5.15 -8.54
C ARG A 332 3.82 -3.90 -9.26
N PRO A 333 5.13 -3.66 -9.36
CA PRO A 333 5.67 -2.46 -10.01
C PRO A 333 5.34 -2.41 -11.52
N MET A 334 5.21 -3.59 -12.13
CA MET A 334 4.88 -3.77 -13.54
C MET A 334 3.38 -3.95 -13.81
N ASP A 335 2.60 -4.16 -12.76
CA ASP A 335 1.15 -4.38 -12.79
C ASP A 335 0.56 -3.79 -11.50
N CYS A 336 0.48 -2.46 -11.48
CA CYS A 336 -0.01 -1.72 -10.32
C CYS A 336 -1.48 -2.07 -10.08
N HIS A 337 -1.82 -2.38 -8.83
CA HIS A 337 -3.18 -2.71 -8.48
C HIS A 337 -4.16 -1.55 -8.83
N PRO A 338 -5.32 -1.82 -9.45
CA PRO A 338 -6.23 -0.78 -9.95
C PRO A 338 -6.63 0.27 -8.92
N LEU A 339 -6.93 -0.14 -7.68
CA LEU A 339 -7.27 0.81 -6.60
C LEU A 339 -6.16 1.82 -6.30
N PHE A 340 -4.90 1.40 -6.25
CA PHE A 340 -3.78 2.32 -6.01
C PHE A 340 -3.51 3.21 -7.21
N LYS A 341 -3.57 2.65 -8.42
CA LYS A 341 -3.47 3.44 -9.66
C LYS A 341 -4.55 4.53 -9.72
N GLY A 342 -5.80 4.17 -9.42
CA GLY A 342 -6.95 5.07 -9.39
C GLY A 342 -6.85 6.10 -8.27
N PHE A 343 -6.45 5.68 -7.07
CA PHE A 343 -6.28 6.56 -5.90
C PHE A 343 -5.25 7.65 -6.15
N ILE A 344 -4.07 7.28 -6.65
CA ILE A 344 -3.00 8.24 -6.97
C ILE A 344 -3.44 9.18 -8.11
N ARG A 345 -4.16 8.67 -9.11
CA ARG A 345 -4.73 9.51 -10.17
C ARG A 345 -5.74 10.53 -9.64
N ALA A 346 -6.61 10.11 -8.72
CA ALA A 346 -7.58 11.00 -8.08
C ALA A 346 -6.89 12.06 -7.22
N ALA A 347 -5.82 11.70 -6.50
CA ALA A 347 -4.98 12.64 -5.74
C ALA A 347 -4.37 13.71 -6.65
N LEU A 348 -3.82 13.33 -7.81
CA LEU A 348 -3.29 14.27 -8.81
C LEU A 348 -4.38 15.24 -9.32
N GLN A 349 -5.58 14.72 -9.61
CA GLN A 349 -6.70 15.53 -10.08
C GLN A 349 -7.17 16.52 -9.01
N HIS A 350 -7.32 16.07 -7.77
CA HIS A 350 -7.69 16.92 -6.64
C HIS A 350 -6.64 18.04 -6.43
N ARG A 351 -5.35 17.70 -6.51
CA ARG A 351 -4.26 18.69 -6.44
C ARG A 351 -4.34 19.74 -7.54
N ALA A 352 -4.59 19.32 -8.78
CA ALA A 352 -4.73 20.25 -9.92
C ALA A 352 -5.92 21.20 -9.72
N GLN A 353 -7.07 20.68 -9.30
CA GLN A 353 -8.27 21.48 -9.01
C GLN A 353 -8.03 22.52 -7.90
N ARG A 354 -7.31 22.16 -6.83
CA ARG A 354 -6.96 23.12 -5.77
C ARG A 354 -6.03 24.24 -6.24
N ARG A 355 -5.17 23.97 -7.23
CA ARG A 355 -4.28 24.99 -7.82
C ARG A 355 -5.01 25.93 -8.78
N GLU A 356 -6.02 25.43 -9.48
CA GLU A 356 -6.82 26.20 -10.44
C GLU A 356 -7.96 27.00 -9.77
N ALA A 357 -8.34 26.67 -8.53
CA ALA A 357 -9.31 27.43 -7.76
C ALA A 357 -8.82 28.88 -7.56
N PRO A 358 -9.55 29.91 -8.04
CA PRO A 358 -9.10 31.30 -7.92
C PRO A 358 -8.97 31.71 -6.44
N LEU A 359 -7.95 32.51 -6.12
CA LEU A 359 -7.82 33.26 -4.86
C LEU A 359 -8.95 34.32 -4.74
N LEU A 360 -10.20 33.90 -4.59
CA LEU A 360 -11.37 34.79 -4.45
C LEU A 360 -11.55 35.36 -3.03
N GLY A 361 -10.54 35.26 -2.16
CA GLY A 361 -10.59 35.73 -0.76
C GLY A 361 -9.91 37.07 -0.47
N GLY A 362 -9.37 37.78 -1.47
CA GLY A 362 -8.43 38.89 -1.25
C GLY A 362 -8.86 40.31 -1.60
N LEU A 363 -10.08 40.54 -2.09
CA LEU A 363 -10.54 41.91 -2.42
C LEU A 363 -11.31 42.50 -1.24
N LYS A 364 -10.57 43.14 -0.31
CA LYS A 364 -11.15 44.13 0.60
C LYS A 364 -11.68 45.28 -0.25
N VAL A 365 -13.01 45.38 -0.35
CA VAL A 365 -13.70 46.58 -0.84
C VAL A 365 -13.37 47.71 0.15
N VAL A 366 -12.43 48.57 -0.22
CA VAL A 366 -12.24 49.87 0.45
C VAL A 366 -13.37 50.78 -0.06
N LYS A 367 -14.42 50.93 0.74
CA LYS A 367 -15.39 52.01 0.55
C LYS A 367 -14.66 53.34 0.83
N ARG A 368 -14.67 54.24 -0.15
CA ARG A 368 -14.53 55.68 0.06
C ARG A 368 -15.91 56.30 0.03
#